data_AF-A0A524PVN1-F1
#
_entry.id   AF-A0A524PVN1-F1
#
_cell.length_a   1.000
_cell.length_b   1.000
_cell.length_c   1.000
_cell.angle_alpha   90.00
_cell.angle_beta   90.00
_cell.angle_gamma   90.00
#
_symmetry.space_group_name_H-M   'P 1'
#
loop_
_entity.id
_entity.type
_entity.pdbx_description
1 polymer ?
#
loop_
_entity_poly.entity_id
_entity_poly.type
_entity_poly.pdbx_seq_one_letter_code
_entity_poly.pdbx_strand_id
1 'polypeptide(L)'
;MGAFFLSHKESGISLGEVEELYLRKGFRNFKLVQIGDYRLQLYRKQLTGIQNYFREGDDYIFSTGSLFYRGLGYTDSLKILLRDFLNEGIDANLLFGNYSLLFYNATSGIITFCIDPSFIKNVYFNRDKRILSTDFLCIVEASPYHYSFNLSAVAESMTTGHLVSPDTYAVEIEKTDIRNLNEIETYFPGIKVMVLYPDITVRIDSRADALNNAKHLLSSYFEASRNICREFGATIGLTGGFDSR
;
A
#
# COMPACT_ATOMS: atom_id res chain seq x y z
N MET A 1 -12.11 -2.74 2.18
CA MET A 1 -10.64 -2.85 2.06
C MET A 1 -10.02 -2.79 3.45
N GLY A 2 -8.74 -3.13 3.65
CA GLY A 2 -8.03 -2.84 4.90
C GLY A 2 -7.46 -1.41 4.89
N ALA A 3 -7.05 -0.90 6.06
CA ALA A 3 -6.43 0.41 6.20
C ALA A 3 -5.31 0.38 7.24
N PHE A 4 -4.37 1.31 7.13
CA PHE A 4 -3.38 1.57 8.18
C PHE A 4 -3.28 3.06 8.48
N PHE A 5 -2.92 3.35 9.73
CA PHE A 5 -2.56 4.67 10.19
C PHE A 5 -1.29 4.56 11.04
N LEU A 6 -0.19 5.10 10.53
CA LEU A 6 1.13 5.10 11.16
C LEU A 6 1.44 6.52 11.61
N SER A 7 1.80 6.69 12.88
CA SER A 7 2.13 8.00 13.45
C SER A 7 3.35 7.90 14.34
N HIS A 8 4.21 8.93 14.28
CA HIS A 8 5.31 9.05 15.24
C HIS A 8 4.74 9.26 16.65
N LYS A 9 5.42 8.72 17.68
CA LYS A 9 4.96 8.82 19.09
C LYS A 9 4.78 10.27 19.56
N GLU A 10 5.56 11.18 18.98
CA GLU A 10 5.61 12.62 19.30
C GLU A 10 4.84 13.50 18.31
N SER A 11 4.00 12.91 17.45
CA SER A 11 3.24 13.64 16.41
C SER A 11 2.23 14.67 16.95
N GLY A 12 1.86 14.59 18.24
CA GLY A 12 0.91 15.51 18.87
C GLY A 12 -0.52 15.41 18.32
N ILE A 13 -0.91 14.24 17.80
CA ILE A 13 -2.21 13.97 17.17
C ILE A 13 -3.23 13.39 18.15
N SER A 14 -4.51 13.46 17.78
CA SER A 14 -5.61 12.80 18.49
C SER A 14 -5.90 11.41 17.92
N LEU A 15 -5.41 10.36 18.59
CA LEU A 15 -5.72 8.97 18.19
C LEU A 15 -7.20 8.62 18.39
N GLY A 16 -7.89 9.27 19.34
CA GLY A 16 -9.31 9.05 19.60
C GLY A 16 -10.19 9.46 18.42
N GLU A 17 -9.88 10.59 17.77
CA GLU A 17 -10.64 11.05 16.60
C GLU A 17 -10.41 10.16 15.38
N VAL A 18 -9.19 9.66 15.21
CA VAL A 18 -8.88 8.65 14.18
C VAL A 18 -9.71 7.38 14.39
N GLU A 19 -9.78 6.90 15.63
CA GLU A 19 -10.57 5.72 15.99
C GLU A 19 -12.06 5.93 15.73
N GLU A 20 -12.60 7.09 16.10
CA GLU A 20 -14.00 7.43 15.85
C GLU A 20 -14.31 7.51 14.35
N LEU A 21 -13.47 8.17 13.56
CA LEU A 21 -13.65 8.24 12.11
C LEU A 21 -13.65 6.83 11.49
N TYR A 22 -12.68 5.98 11.83
CA TYR A 22 -12.64 4.61 11.32
C TYR A 22 -13.87 3.80 11.72
N LEU A 23 -14.37 3.99 12.94
CA LEU A 23 -15.63 3.38 13.39
C LEU A 23 -16.81 3.83 12.52
N ARG A 24 -16.93 5.14 12.22
CA ARG A 24 -17.95 5.69 11.30
C ARG A 24 -17.82 5.11 9.89
N LYS A 25 -16.60 4.79 9.44
CA LYS A 25 -16.32 4.11 8.15
C LYS A 25 -16.57 2.59 8.20
N GLY A 26 -17.06 2.08 9.32
CA GLY A 26 -17.39 0.65 9.50
C GLY A 26 -16.18 -0.23 9.77
N PHE A 27 -15.01 0.34 10.06
CA PHE A 27 -13.89 -0.44 10.58
C PHE A 27 -14.07 -0.68 12.07
N ARG A 28 -13.93 -1.94 12.49
CA ARG A 28 -14.03 -2.35 13.89
C ARG A 28 -12.78 -3.11 14.28
N ASN A 29 -12.35 -2.98 15.53
CA ASN A 29 -11.27 -3.75 16.14
C ASN A 29 -9.94 -3.65 15.37
N PHE A 30 -9.24 -2.53 15.52
CA PHE A 30 -7.89 -2.37 14.99
C PHE A 30 -6.84 -3.07 15.88
N LYS A 31 -5.71 -3.40 15.27
CA LYS A 31 -4.52 -3.84 16.01
C LYS A 31 -3.59 -2.64 16.18
N LEU A 32 -3.33 -2.25 17.43
CA LEU A 32 -2.28 -1.31 17.76
C LEU A 32 -0.96 -2.05 17.89
N VAL A 33 0.07 -1.63 17.15
CA VAL A 33 1.43 -2.16 17.27
C VAL A 33 2.40 -1.00 17.43
N GLN A 34 3.34 -1.14 18.35
CA GLN A 34 4.46 -0.21 18.48
C GLN A 34 5.66 -0.79 17.73
N ILE A 35 6.21 -0.04 16.78
CA ILE A 35 7.35 -0.43 15.95
C ILE A 35 8.32 0.76 15.87
N GLY A 36 9.54 0.60 16.41
CA GLY A 36 10.46 1.72 16.61
C GLY A 36 9.79 2.88 17.36
N ASP A 37 9.88 4.08 16.80
CA ASP A 37 9.27 5.32 17.34
C ASP A 37 7.86 5.60 16.82
N TYR A 38 7.22 4.60 16.23
CA TYR A 38 5.90 4.74 15.63
C TYR A 38 4.86 3.88 16.32
N ARG A 39 3.61 4.35 16.22
CA ARG A 39 2.39 3.63 16.56
C ARG A 39 1.66 3.33 15.25
N LEU A 40 1.42 2.05 14.99
CA LEU A 40 0.66 1.56 13.86
C LEU A 40 -0.72 1.09 14.33
N GLN A 41 -1.78 1.74 13.84
CA GLN A 41 -3.14 1.23 13.89
C GLN A 41 -3.44 0.49 12.58
N LEU A 42 -3.53 -0.84 12.64
CA LEU A 42 -3.85 -1.67 11.48
C LEU A 42 -5.31 -2.14 11.55
N TYR A 43 -6.06 -1.81 10.50
CA TYR A 43 -7.46 -2.18 10.35
C TYR A 43 -7.60 -3.33 9.36
N ARG A 44 -8.35 -4.36 9.76
CA ARG A 44 -8.57 -5.57 8.96
C ARG A 44 -9.36 -5.28 7.68
N LYS A 45 -9.26 -6.17 6.69
CA LYS A 45 -10.09 -6.10 5.49
C LYS A 45 -11.55 -6.37 5.84
N GLN A 46 -12.43 -5.39 5.64
CA GLN A 46 -13.86 -5.49 6.03
C GLN A 46 -14.60 -6.67 5.39
N LEU A 47 -14.37 -6.96 4.09
CA LEU A 47 -15.13 -7.98 3.37
C LEU A 47 -14.67 -9.41 3.69
N THR A 48 -13.37 -9.63 3.81
CA THR A 48 -12.80 -10.98 3.98
C THR A 48 -12.47 -11.31 5.42
N GLY A 49 -12.39 -10.31 6.31
CA GLY A 49 -12.01 -10.49 7.72
C GLY A 49 -10.58 -11.00 7.94
N ILE A 50 -9.82 -11.24 6.86
CA ILE A 50 -8.51 -11.86 6.92
C ILE A 50 -7.49 -10.96 7.62
N GLN A 51 -6.56 -11.61 8.31
CA GLN A 51 -5.44 -10.93 8.91
C GLN A 51 -4.52 -10.36 7.84
N ASN A 52 -4.24 -9.07 7.92
CA ASN A 52 -3.40 -8.34 6.97
C ASN A 52 -2.02 -8.02 7.56
N TYR A 53 -1.50 -8.91 8.39
CA TYR A 53 -0.14 -8.88 8.90
C TYR A 53 0.36 -10.28 9.22
N PHE A 54 1.67 -10.47 9.23
CA PHE A 54 2.34 -11.67 9.73
C PHE A 54 3.50 -11.27 10.63
N ARG A 55 3.86 -12.16 11.57
CA ARG A 55 4.95 -11.95 12.53
C ARG A 55 5.79 -13.22 12.63
N GLU A 56 7.10 -13.07 12.58
CA GLU A 56 8.08 -14.12 12.85
C GLU A 56 9.07 -13.61 13.91
N GLY A 57 9.06 -14.20 15.11
CA GLY A 57 9.76 -13.61 16.25
C GLY A 57 9.23 -12.21 16.57
N ASP A 58 10.12 -11.22 16.52
CA ASP A 58 9.82 -9.79 16.71
C ASP A 58 9.74 -9.00 15.39
N ASP A 59 9.96 -9.66 14.25
CA ASP A 59 9.85 -9.07 12.92
C ASP A 59 8.40 -9.14 12.41
N TYR A 60 7.99 -8.09 11.69
CA TYR A 60 6.61 -7.97 11.20
C TYR A 60 6.57 -7.60 9.71
N ILE A 61 5.50 -8.07 9.06
CA ILE A 61 4.99 -7.49 7.81
C ILE A 61 3.54 -7.08 8.02
N PHE A 62 3.19 -5.87 7.63
CA PHE A 62 1.83 -5.36 7.58
C PHE A 62 1.46 -5.06 6.14
N SER A 63 0.21 -5.27 5.76
CA SER A 63 -0.25 -5.08 4.39
C SER A 63 -1.59 -4.37 4.34
N THR A 64 -1.73 -3.47 3.38
CA THR A 64 -3.03 -3.03 2.89
C THR A 64 -3.09 -3.06 1.38
N GLY A 65 -4.28 -3.29 0.84
CA GLY A 65 -4.45 -3.61 -0.58
C GLY A 65 -4.61 -5.12 -0.79
N SER A 66 -4.30 -5.60 -1.98
CA SER A 66 -4.40 -7.00 -2.38
C SER A 66 -3.10 -7.37 -3.07
N LEU A 67 -2.43 -8.39 -2.54
CA LEU A 67 -1.19 -8.90 -3.10
C LEU A 67 -1.21 -10.42 -3.09
N PHE A 68 -0.40 -11.01 -3.95
CA PHE A 68 -0.02 -12.41 -3.89
C PHE A 68 1.43 -12.52 -4.35
N TYR A 69 2.16 -13.45 -3.74
CA TYR A 69 3.59 -13.63 -3.95
C TYR A 69 3.90 -15.09 -4.23
N ARG A 70 4.73 -15.35 -5.26
CA ARG A 70 5.10 -16.70 -5.70
C ARG A 70 3.90 -17.61 -5.99
N GLY A 71 2.79 -17.02 -6.45
CA GLY A 71 1.55 -17.73 -6.74
C GLY A 71 0.81 -18.27 -5.52
N LEU A 72 1.14 -17.83 -4.30
CA LEU A 72 0.51 -18.28 -3.06
C LEU A 72 -0.80 -17.52 -2.76
N GLY A 73 -1.60 -18.06 -1.83
CA GLY A 73 -2.72 -17.33 -1.22
C GLY A 73 -2.24 -16.14 -0.39
N TYR A 74 -3.15 -15.30 0.09
CA TYR A 74 -2.78 -14.01 0.70
C TYR A 74 -1.97 -14.19 2.00
N THR A 75 -2.44 -15.05 2.91
CA THR A 75 -1.77 -15.26 4.21
C THR A 75 -0.39 -15.87 4.02
N ASP A 76 -0.26 -16.87 3.15
CA ASP A 76 1.04 -17.51 2.90
C ASP A 76 1.99 -16.62 2.12
N SER A 77 1.46 -15.74 1.24
CA SER A 77 2.24 -14.69 0.61
C SER A 77 2.90 -13.77 1.64
N LEU A 78 2.17 -13.34 2.68
CA LEU A 78 2.76 -12.51 3.74
C LEU A 78 3.87 -13.24 4.51
N LYS A 79 3.69 -14.54 4.79
CA LYS A 79 4.71 -15.35 5.48
C LYS A 79 6.00 -15.42 4.68
N ILE A 80 5.90 -15.78 3.41
CA ILE A 80 7.05 -15.94 2.53
C ILE A 80 7.68 -14.58 2.22
N LEU A 81 6.88 -13.52 2.02
CA LEU A 81 7.42 -12.17 1.84
C LEU A 81 8.25 -11.68 3.03
N LEU A 82 7.81 -11.91 4.27
CA LEU A 82 8.59 -11.52 5.44
C LEU A 82 9.93 -12.27 5.48
N ARG A 83 9.92 -13.58 5.18
CA ARG A 83 11.13 -14.40 5.18
C ARG A 83 12.12 -14.00 4.10
N ASP A 84 11.63 -13.78 2.88
CA ASP A 84 12.44 -13.34 1.74
C ASP A 84 13.01 -11.95 2.03
N PHE A 85 12.22 -11.03 2.61
CA PHE A 85 12.69 -9.71 3.04
C PHE A 85 13.84 -9.80 4.06
N LEU A 86 13.77 -10.73 5.01
CA LEU A 86 14.79 -10.87 6.06
C LEU A 86 16.07 -11.59 5.59
N ASN A 87 15.98 -12.52 4.63
CA ASN A 87 17.08 -13.45 4.34
C ASN A 87 17.65 -13.40 2.90
N GLU A 88 16.87 -13.01 1.89
CA GLU A 88 17.25 -13.30 0.48
C GLU A 88 16.89 -12.17 -0.51
N GLY A 89 16.21 -11.12 -0.06
CA GLY A 89 15.61 -10.12 -0.93
C GLY A 89 14.30 -10.62 -1.57
N ILE A 90 13.43 -9.68 -1.92
CA ILE A 90 12.12 -9.99 -2.52
C ILE A 90 12.26 -10.07 -4.03
N ASP A 91 11.74 -11.13 -4.65
CA ASP A 91 11.66 -11.25 -6.11
C ASP A 91 10.47 -10.45 -6.66
N ALA A 92 10.76 -9.26 -7.19
CA ALA A 92 9.74 -8.37 -7.74
C ALA A 92 8.94 -8.99 -8.89
N ASN A 93 9.51 -9.94 -9.65
CA ASN A 93 8.82 -10.61 -10.77
C ASN A 93 7.71 -11.55 -10.32
N LEU A 94 7.73 -11.96 -9.04
CA LEU A 94 6.77 -12.90 -8.47
C LEU A 94 5.78 -12.23 -7.51
N LEU A 95 5.88 -10.91 -7.33
CA LEU A 95 5.02 -10.11 -6.45
C LEU A 95 4.02 -9.30 -7.27
N PHE A 96 2.75 -9.66 -7.14
CA PHE A 96 1.67 -9.05 -7.90
C PHE A 96 0.62 -8.40 -7.01
N GLY A 97 -0.13 -7.48 -7.60
CA GLY A 97 -1.28 -6.81 -7.00
C GLY A 97 -1.02 -5.34 -6.70
N ASN A 98 -1.97 -4.74 -5.99
CA ASN A 98 -1.94 -3.33 -5.61
C ASN A 98 -1.84 -3.27 -4.09
N TYR A 99 -0.72 -2.79 -3.57
CA TYR A 99 -0.39 -2.96 -2.17
C TYR A 99 0.43 -1.81 -1.61
N SER A 100 0.29 -1.63 -0.30
CA SER A 100 1.30 -0.99 0.53
C SER A 100 1.64 -1.93 1.68
N LEU A 101 2.94 -2.04 1.93
CA LEU A 101 3.57 -2.95 2.87
C LEU A 101 4.40 -2.14 3.86
N LEU A 102 4.38 -2.56 5.12
CA LEU A 102 5.32 -2.09 6.13
C LEU A 102 6.02 -3.32 6.69
N PHE A 103 7.32 -3.42 6.43
CA PHE A 103 8.18 -4.40 7.09
C PHE A 103 8.81 -3.75 8.32
N TYR A 104 8.92 -4.48 9.41
CA TYR A 104 9.67 -4.05 10.58
C TYR A 104 10.69 -5.13 10.91
N ASN A 105 11.97 -4.74 10.93
CA ASN A 105 13.08 -5.58 11.33
C ASN A 105 13.50 -5.18 12.75
N ALA A 106 13.28 -6.06 13.72
CA ALA A 106 13.51 -5.78 15.13
C ALA A 106 14.99 -5.64 15.47
N THR A 107 15.88 -6.36 14.78
CA THR A 107 17.33 -6.28 15.01
C THR A 107 17.89 -4.90 14.64
N SER A 108 17.43 -4.33 13.54
CA SER A 108 17.85 -3.00 13.08
C SER A 108 16.99 -1.85 13.62
N GLY A 109 15.77 -2.15 14.08
CA GLY A 109 14.76 -1.16 14.46
C GLY A 109 14.17 -0.37 13.29
N ILE A 110 14.45 -0.77 12.04
CA ILE A 110 14.05 -0.05 10.83
C ILE A 110 12.67 -0.53 10.35
N ILE A 111 11.83 0.44 9.96
CA ILE A 111 10.59 0.19 9.20
C ILE A 111 10.91 0.36 7.72
N THR A 112 10.60 -0.62 6.89
CA THR A 112 10.68 -0.46 5.42
C THR A 112 9.27 -0.36 4.86
N PHE A 113 8.93 0.82 4.34
CA PHE A 113 7.70 1.08 3.61
C PHE A 113 7.88 0.67 2.15
N CYS A 114 7.08 -0.27 1.69
CA CYS A 114 7.08 -0.72 0.31
C CYS A 114 5.72 -0.50 -0.34
N ILE A 115 5.70 0.10 -1.53
CA ILE A 115 4.48 0.35 -2.28
C ILE A 115 4.63 -0.24 -3.69
N ASP A 116 3.50 -0.70 -4.25
CA ASP A 116 3.48 -1.18 -5.62
C ASP A 116 3.88 -0.06 -6.61
N PRO A 117 4.63 -0.39 -7.69
CA PRO A 117 5.15 0.62 -8.62
C PRO A 117 4.07 1.35 -9.43
N SER A 118 2.81 0.90 -9.38
CA SER A 118 1.69 1.54 -10.08
C SER A 118 1.03 2.65 -9.25
N PHE A 119 1.33 2.73 -7.95
CA PHE A 119 0.75 3.69 -7.00
C PHE A 119 -0.80 3.73 -7.03
N ILE A 120 -1.44 2.62 -7.45
CA ILE A 120 -2.90 2.50 -7.48
C ILE A 120 -3.45 2.54 -6.06
N LYS A 121 -2.74 1.93 -5.11
CA LYS A 121 -3.12 2.00 -3.70
C LYS A 121 -2.69 3.35 -3.13
N ASN A 122 -3.65 4.24 -2.92
CA ASN A 122 -3.38 5.54 -2.31
C ASN A 122 -2.77 5.37 -0.90
N VAL A 123 -1.63 6.03 -0.71
CA VAL A 123 -1.04 6.32 0.60
C VAL A 123 -0.84 7.83 0.65
N TYR A 124 -1.05 8.41 1.82
CA TYR A 124 -0.96 9.83 2.08
C TYR A 124 -0.02 10.04 3.26
N PHE A 125 0.67 11.17 3.28
CA PHE A 125 1.50 11.56 4.41
C PHE A 125 1.39 13.03 4.75
N ASN A 126 1.65 13.33 6.01
CA ASN A 126 1.86 14.68 6.50
C ASN A 126 3.25 14.76 7.15
N ARG A 127 4.11 15.61 6.59
CA ARG A 127 5.52 15.74 6.99
C ARG A 127 5.65 16.24 8.43
N ASP A 128 4.94 17.32 8.76
CA ASP A 128 5.06 18.02 10.05
C ASP A 128 4.59 17.17 11.23
N LYS A 129 3.50 16.43 11.02
CA LYS A 129 2.92 15.53 12.02
C LYS A 129 3.52 14.13 11.96
N ARG A 130 4.38 13.82 10.98
CA ARG A 130 4.96 12.49 10.76
C ARG A 130 3.90 11.39 10.79
N ILE A 131 2.87 11.58 9.96
CA ILE A 131 1.78 10.62 9.76
C ILE A 131 1.88 10.03 8.36
N LEU A 132 1.70 8.72 8.24
CA LEU A 132 1.55 8.00 6.99
C LEU A 132 0.27 7.14 7.07
N SER A 133 -0.63 7.23 6.10
CA SER A 133 -1.89 6.49 6.13
C SER A 133 -2.44 6.20 4.74
N THR A 134 -3.18 5.11 4.60
CA THR A 134 -3.96 4.81 3.38
C THR A 134 -5.26 5.62 3.28
N ASP A 135 -5.52 6.51 4.24
CA ASP A 135 -6.80 7.20 4.40
C ASP A 135 -6.58 8.69 4.65
N PHE A 136 -6.78 9.50 3.60
CA PHE A 136 -6.65 10.95 3.65
C PHE A 136 -7.45 11.57 4.80
N LEU A 137 -8.71 11.16 4.96
CA LEU A 137 -9.60 11.74 5.97
C LEU A 137 -9.10 11.46 7.40
N CYS A 138 -8.41 10.35 7.61
CA CYS A 138 -7.84 10.05 8.93
C CYS A 138 -6.67 10.98 9.27
N ILE A 139 -5.88 11.40 8.28
CA ILE A 139 -4.84 12.41 8.49
C ILE A 139 -5.46 13.78 8.80
N VAL A 140 -6.59 14.08 8.15
CA VAL A 140 -7.37 15.30 8.42
C VAL A 140 -7.86 15.33 9.87
N GLU A 141 -8.60 14.30 10.31
CA GLU A 141 -9.17 14.23 11.65
C GLU A 141 -8.13 14.02 12.76
N ALA A 142 -6.97 13.43 12.45
CA ALA A 142 -5.91 13.23 13.45
C ALA A 142 -5.31 14.55 13.97
N SER A 143 -5.33 15.59 13.15
CA SER A 143 -4.69 16.86 13.46
C SER A 143 -5.62 17.74 14.28
N PRO A 144 -5.16 18.30 15.42
CA PRO A 144 -5.92 19.30 16.15
C PRO A 144 -5.93 20.67 15.44
N TYR A 145 -5.25 20.79 14.28
CA TYR A 145 -5.14 22.01 13.49
C TYR A 145 -5.87 21.85 12.16
N HIS A 146 -6.44 22.96 11.68
CA HIS A 146 -7.02 23.03 10.35
C HIS A 146 -5.92 23.10 9.28
N TYR A 147 -6.08 22.27 8.25
CA TYR A 147 -5.24 22.28 7.07
C TYR A 147 -5.62 23.43 6.12
N SER A 148 -4.63 23.95 5.40
CA SER A 148 -4.88 24.95 4.37
C SER A 148 -5.53 24.31 3.16
N PHE A 149 -6.56 24.95 2.61
CA PHE A 149 -7.31 24.40 1.48
C PHE A 149 -6.58 24.65 0.15
N ASN A 150 -6.34 23.60 -0.62
CA ASN A 150 -5.68 23.70 -1.92
C ASN A 150 -6.71 24.00 -3.03
N LEU A 151 -6.94 25.28 -3.30
CA LEU A 151 -7.91 25.72 -4.33
C LEU A 151 -7.55 25.23 -5.74
N SER A 152 -6.26 25.10 -6.05
CA SER A 152 -5.81 24.61 -7.35
C SER A 152 -6.18 23.14 -7.55
N ALA A 153 -5.92 22.29 -6.55
CA ALA A 153 -6.30 20.88 -6.58
C ALA A 153 -7.83 20.68 -6.71
N VAL A 154 -8.61 21.55 -6.06
CA VAL A 154 -10.07 21.53 -6.16
C VAL A 154 -10.52 21.91 -7.57
N ALA A 155 -9.97 22.99 -8.13
CA ALA A 155 -10.28 23.41 -9.49
C ALA A 155 -9.91 22.33 -10.51
N GLU A 156 -8.75 21.70 -10.37
CA GLU A 156 -8.31 20.58 -11.22
C GLU A 156 -9.29 19.40 -11.11
N SER A 157 -9.61 18.96 -9.90
CA SER A 157 -10.53 17.84 -9.66
C SER A 157 -11.93 18.12 -10.23
N MET A 158 -12.44 19.35 -10.07
CA MET A 158 -13.73 19.75 -10.62
C MET A 158 -13.74 19.84 -12.15
N THR A 159 -12.63 20.27 -12.77
CA THR A 159 -12.56 20.48 -14.22
C THR A 159 -12.18 19.23 -15.00
N THR A 160 -11.35 18.36 -14.42
CA THR A 160 -10.82 17.17 -15.09
C THR A 160 -11.42 15.86 -14.57
N GLY A 161 -12.11 15.89 -13.42
CA GLY A 161 -12.61 14.70 -12.73
C GLY A 161 -11.52 13.86 -12.05
N HIS A 162 -10.27 14.35 -12.04
CA HIS A 162 -9.13 13.68 -11.45
C HIS A 162 -8.23 14.70 -10.74
N LEU A 163 -7.51 14.26 -9.72
CA LEU A 163 -6.46 15.04 -9.09
C LEU A 163 -5.15 14.30 -9.28
N VAL A 164 -4.22 14.93 -9.99
CA VAL A 164 -2.88 14.41 -10.19
C VAL A 164 -2.13 14.49 -8.87
N SER A 165 -1.53 13.37 -8.43
CA SER A 165 -0.60 13.35 -7.30
C SER A 165 0.52 14.38 -7.50
N PRO A 166 1.32 14.76 -6.49
CA PRO A 166 1.18 14.44 -5.08
C PRO A 166 0.10 15.26 -4.36
N ASP A 167 -0.53 16.21 -5.06
CA ASP A 167 -1.44 17.16 -4.43
C ASP A 167 -2.68 16.47 -3.84
N THR A 168 -3.18 17.07 -2.77
CA THR A 168 -4.49 16.76 -2.20
C THR A 168 -5.28 18.05 -1.98
N TYR A 169 -6.51 17.93 -1.48
CA TYR A 169 -7.32 19.09 -1.11
C TYR A 169 -6.79 19.86 0.10
N ALA A 170 -5.83 19.29 0.85
CA ALA A 170 -5.11 19.94 1.93
C ALA A 170 -3.66 20.17 1.51
N VAL A 171 -3.16 21.41 1.62
CA VAL A 171 -1.81 21.78 1.17
C VAL A 171 -0.73 20.97 1.90
N GLU A 172 -0.94 20.67 3.17
CA GLU A 172 0.05 20.00 4.02
C GLU A 172 -0.06 18.46 4.00
N ILE A 173 -1.01 17.90 3.25
CA ILE A 173 -1.16 16.46 3.09
C ILE A 173 -0.86 16.11 1.64
N GLU A 174 0.05 15.18 1.45
CA GLU A 174 0.44 14.74 0.11
C GLU A 174 0.05 13.29 -0.10
N LYS A 175 -0.36 12.97 -1.33
CA LYS A 175 -0.49 11.61 -1.81
C LYS A 175 0.88 11.14 -2.31
N THR A 176 1.28 9.94 -1.93
CA THR A 176 2.53 9.34 -2.39
C THR A 176 2.51 9.09 -3.90
N ASP A 177 3.58 9.46 -4.57
CA ASP A 177 3.90 9.09 -5.95
C ASP A 177 5.42 8.97 -6.15
N ILE A 178 5.86 8.70 -7.37
CA ILE A 178 7.29 8.54 -7.68
C ILE A 178 8.14 9.79 -7.41
N ARG A 179 7.54 11.00 -7.38
CA ARG A 179 8.27 12.27 -7.20
C ARG A 179 8.53 12.57 -5.74
N ASN A 180 7.60 12.25 -4.84
CA ASN A 180 7.71 12.57 -3.42
C ASN A 180 8.03 11.37 -2.52
N LEU A 181 8.10 10.15 -3.06
CA LEU A 181 8.30 8.94 -2.27
C LEU A 181 9.55 8.99 -1.36
N ASN A 182 10.68 9.47 -1.89
CA ASN A 182 11.94 9.55 -1.16
C ASN A 182 11.93 10.59 -0.02
N GLU A 183 10.97 11.52 -0.04
CA GLU A 183 10.82 12.50 1.04
C GLU A 183 10.38 11.82 2.34
N ILE A 184 9.70 10.65 2.27
CA ILE A 184 9.35 9.88 3.46
C ILE A 184 10.61 9.53 4.26
N GLU A 185 11.69 9.06 3.63
CA GLU A 185 12.93 8.76 4.37
C GLU A 185 13.53 10.00 5.04
N THR A 186 13.31 11.18 4.46
CA THR A 186 13.82 12.45 4.99
C THR A 186 13.03 12.93 6.20
N TYR A 187 11.70 12.84 6.15
CA TYR A 187 10.82 13.40 7.19
C TYR A 187 10.40 12.38 8.26
N PHE A 188 10.64 11.09 8.03
CA PHE A 188 10.24 9.99 8.91
C PHE A 188 11.49 9.20 9.36
N PRO A 189 12.20 9.65 10.41
CA PRO A 189 13.36 8.94 10.94
C PRO A 189 13.04 7.49 11.23
N GLY A 190 13.93 6.57 10.85
CA GLY A 190 13.74 5.12 11.04
C GLY A 190 12.84 4.46 10.00
N ILE A 191 12.31 5.20 9.02
CA ILE A 191 11.58 4.64 7.87
C ILE A 191 12.49 4.68 6.63
N LYS A 192 12.64 3.54 5.97
CA LYS A 192 13.19 3.40 4.62
C LYS A 192 12.07 3.14 3.63
N VAL A 193 12.27 3.52 2.38
CA VAL A 193 11.31 3.28 1.31
C VAL A 193 11.89 2.35 0.27
N MET A 194 11.03 1.49 -0.27
CA MET A 194 11.39 0.50 -1.28
C MET A 194 10.28 0.39 -2.32
N VAL A 195 10.66 0.41 -3.60
CA VAL A 195 9.76 0.07 -4.71
C VAL A 195 10.36 -1.12 -5.43
N LEU A 196 9.57 -2.18 -5.56
CA LEU A 196 9.97 -3.40 -6.22
C LEU A 196 9.50 -3.36 -7.68
N TYR A 197 10.42 -3.08 -8.59
CA TYR A 197 10.15 -3.08 -10.02
C TYR A 197 10.46 -4.47 -10.60
N PRO A 198 9.50 -5.10 -11.31
CA PRO A 198 9.80 -6.32 -12.05
C PRO A 198 10.77 -6.02 -13.19
N ASP A 199 11.54 -7.03 -13.60
CA ASP A 199 12.52 -6.91 -14.68
C ASP A 199 11.83 -6.70 -16.02
N ILE A 200 12.19 -5.62 -16.72
CA ILE A 200 11.76 -5.34 -18.09
C ILE A 200 12.92 -5.66 -19.04
N THR A 201 13.36 -6.92 -19.07
CA THR A 201 14.58 -7.32 -19.81
C THR A 201 14.31 -8.05 -21.12
N VAL A 202 13.04 -8.28 -21.49
CA VAL A 202 12.72 -8.99 -22.74
C VAL A 202 12.95 -8.07 -23.94
N ARG A 203 14.05 -8.31 -24.67
CA ARG A 203 14.28 -7.72 -25.98
C ARG A 203 13.24 -8.26 -26.97
N ILE A 204 12.45 -7.36 -27.55
CA ILE A 204 11.41 -7.69 -28.52
C ILE A 204 11.92 -7.32 -29.91
N ASP A 205 12.33 -8.33 -30.68
CA ASP A 205 12.93 -8.12 -32.01
C ASP A 205 11.91 -8.25 -33.15
N SER A 206 10.72 -8.81 -32.89
CA SER A 206 9.66 -8.95 -33.89
C SER A 206 8.26 -8.85 -33.31
N ARG A 207 7.26 -8.64 -34.19
CA ARG A 207 5.85 -8.69 -33.81
C ARG A 207 5.44 -10.05 -33.24
N ALA A 208 5.99 -11.14 -33.79
CA ALA A 208 5.67 -12.49 -33.30
C ALA A 208 6.19 -12.68 -31.86
N ASP A 209 7.40 -12.19 -31.58
CA ASP A 209 7.97 -12.22 -30.23
C ASP A 209 7.18 -11.36 -29.26
N ALA A 210 6.73 -10.17 -29.70
CA ALA A 210 5.86 -9.30 -28.91
C ALA A 210 4.56 -10.02 -28.50
N LEU A 211 3.91 -10.69 -29.44
CA LEU A 211 2.66 -11.43 -29.20
C LEU A 211 2.89 -12.63 -28.26
N ASN A 212 3.96 -13.39 -28.47
CA ASN A 212 4.31 -14.52 -27.61
C ASN A 212 4.62 -14.06 -26.18
N ASN A 213 5.38 -12.97 -26.04
CA ASN A 213 5.71 -12.40 -24.74
C ASN A 213 4.46 -11.88 -24.01
N ALA A 214 3.59 -11.14 -24.71
CA ALA A 214 2.33 -10.65 -24.13
C ALA A 214 1.43 -11.81 -23.66
N LYS A 215 1.29 -12.87 -24.48
CA LYS A 215 0.52 -14.06 -24.12
C LYS A 215 1.11 -14.76 -22.89
N HIS A 216 2.43 -14.90 -22.83
CA HIS A 216 3.13 -15.49 -21.71
C HIS A 216 2.88 -14.68 -20.43
N LEU A 217 3.14 -13.38 -20.44
CA LEU A 217 2.95 -12.49 -19.28
C LEU A 217 1.51 -12.53 -18.74
N LEU A 218 0.52 -12.43 -19.62
CA LEU A 218 -0.89 -12.50 -19.23
C LEU A 218 -1.22 -13.87 -18.60
N SER A 219 -0.75 -14.95 -19.23
CA SER A 219 -1.00 -16.32 -18.75
C SER A 219 -0.34 -16.54 -17.38
N SER A 220 0.92 -16.14 -17.22
CA SER A 220 1.66 -16.22 -15.95
C SER A 220 0.97 -15.44 -14.83
N TYR A 221 0.47 -14.23 -15.11
CA TYR A 221 -0.27 -13.44 -14.14
C TYR A 221 -1.54 -14.15 -13.63
N PHE A 222 -2.38 -14.64 -14.54
CA PHE A 222 -3.62 -15.33 -14.17
C PHE A 222 -3.38 -16.71 -13.53
N GLU A 223 -2.30 -17.39 -13.92
CA GLU A 223 -1.88 -18.62 -13.25
C GLU A 223 -1.41 -18.34 -11.83
N ALA A 224 -0.61 -17.31 -11.62
CA ALA A 224 -0.14 -16.88 -10.30
C ALA A 224 -1.32 -16.41 -9.40
N SER A 225 -2.37 -15.81 -9.98
CA SER A 225 -3.54 -15.39 -9.23
C SER A 225 -4.48 -16.53 -8.84
N ARG A 226 -4.25 -17.77 -9.31
CA ARG A 226 -5.15 -18.91 -9.10
C ARG A 226 -5.46 -19.16 -7.63
N ASN A 227 -4.45 -19.13 -6.76
CA ASN A 227 -4.65 -19.44 -5.35
C ASN A 227 -5.39 -18.32 -4.62
N ILE A 228 -5.12 -17.06 -4.93
CA ILE A 228 -5.87 -15.94 -4.33
C ILE A 228 -7.33 -15.91 -4.82
N CYS A 229 -7.58 -16.26 -6.08
CA CYS A 229 -8.93 -16.41 -6.62
C CYS A 229 -9.68 -17.60 -6.00
N ARG A 230 -9.00 -18.71 -5.69
CA ARG A 230 -9.61 -19.82 -4.94
C ARG A 230 -9.95 -19.44 -3.50
N GLU A 231 -9.11 -18.61 -2.87
CA GLU A 231 -9.29 -18.17 -1.49
C GLU A 231 -10.47 -17.19 -1.32
N PHE A 232 -10.61 -16.21 -2.23
CA PHE A 232 -11.61 -15.15 -2.10
C PHE A 232 -12.75 -15.19 -3.13
N GLY A 233 -12.69 -16.13 -4.07
CA GLY A 233 -13.50 -16.09 -5.28
C GLY A 233 -12.93 -15.12 -6.31
N ALA A 234 -13.49 -15.18 -7.52
CA ALA A 234 -13.20 -14.24 -8.58
C ALA A 234 -14.50 -13.84 -9.27
N THR A 235 -14.68 -12.53 -9.44
CA THR A 235 -15.77 -11.96 -10.23
C THR A 235 -15.14 -11.14 -11.35
N ILE A 236 -15.63 -11.32 -12.57
CA ILE A 236 -15.13 -10.62 -13.75
C ILE A 236 -16.24 -9.68 -14.22
N GLY A 237 -15.90 -8.40 -14.39
CA GLY A 237 -16.77 -7.42 -15.03
C GLY A 237 -16.78 -7.63 -16.54
N LEU A 238 -17.44 -8.69 -17.00
CA LEU A 238 -17.45 -9.06 -18.42
C LEU A 238 -18.21 -8.00 -19.23
N THR A 239 -17.55 -7.47 -20.28
CA THR A 239 -18.16 -6.57 -21.26
C THR A 239 -18.01 -7.16 -22.67
N GLY A 240 -18.60 -6.53 -23.68
CA GLY A 240 -18.39 -6.90 -25.09
C GLY A 240 -17.02 -6.51 -25.66
N GLY A 241 -16.20 -5.77 -24.90
CA GLY A 241 -14.85 -5.36 -25.30
C GLY A 241 -13.89 -6.53 -25.41
N PHE A 242 -12.74 -6.32 -26.04
CA PHE A 242 -11.67 -7.32 -26.13
C PHE A 242 -11.02 -7.54 -24.76
N ASP A 243 -10.72 -6.48 -24.02
CA ASP A 243 -9.94 -6.56 -22.77
C ASP A 243 -10.64 -7.35 -21.65
N SER A 244 -11.97 -7.35 -21.63
CA SER A 244 -12.76 -8.06 -20.62
C SER A 244 -13.13 -9.50 -21.01
N ARG A 245 -12.88 -9.90 -22.26
CA ARG A 245 -13.18 -11.24 -22.80
C ARG A 245 -11.96 -12.14 -22.71
#